data_AF-A0A9E1CEB5-F1
#
_entry.id   AF-A0A9E1CEB5-F1
#
_cell.length_a   1.000
_cell.length_b   1.000
_cell.length_c   1.000
_cell.angle_alpha   90.00
_cell.angle_beta   90.00
_cell.angle_gamma   90.00
#
_symmetry.space_group_name_H-M   'P 1'
#
loop_
_entity.id
_entity.type
_entity.pdbx_description
1 polymer ?
#
loop_
_entity_poly.entity_id
_entity_poly.type
_entity_poly.pdbx_seq_one_letter_code
_entity_poly.pdbx_strand_id
1 'polypeptide(L)'
;MQLHGSELKKGVVIERGASRWQIFQQNEQGFAVIRLSGTAHRVRQSFELPLEFSAVPEGSITVKARIALESSGESVCPWTVCRTDAAGRWSVTFDRVPAGGLYRVETYMEYQGWDGLSSTRGDMIHNIGVGDVFIVAGQSNAAGRAKNPVEDAPELGVHLLRDSGVWDLATHPLGETTGSVHQGHFENHNPGHTPWLHFAKLLKRELGYPIGIVMSAYGGAPLRWWNPEENGSLYFNMLEQLADHELHPKAMLWYQGEAEGYENAAETYLARFTQFVGALRRDLNQPELPVITVQLNRCMTPCDTALDRQWGMVRQAQVAAARSIPGVYVLPSSDVALYDFIHNSAQGNLVIGERCARCALAELYGKPLMWQAPEVCRAERKAPDAVVLHFSRICNWLNPFDVAAALLPFEAEDAQGLLRCERYETGNDTLTLYFARPLEHPAVLHGVWRANPGPCTPCDCMRMPMLSFYNLPIEE
;
A
#
# COMPACT_ATOMS: atom_id res chain seq x y z
N MET A 1 -16.40 28.37 44.13
CA MET A 1 -16.26 27.03 43.53
C MET A 1 -14.87 26.97 42.92
N GLN A 2 -13.89 26.47 43.69
CA GLN A 2 -12.49 26.37 43.26
C GLN A 2 -12.37 25.22 42.26
N LEU A 3 -12.16 25.55 41.00
CA LEU A 3 -11.79 24.60 39.96
C LEU A 3 -10.37 24.10 40.27
N HIS A 4 -10.24 22.81 40.56
CA HIS A 4 -8.93 22.15 40.69
C HIS A 4 -8.17 22.26 39.36
N GLY A 5 -6.86 22.52 39.44
CA GLY A 5 -5.97 22.89 38.34
C GLY A 5 -5.71 21.86 37.23
N SER A 6 -6.58 20.88 37.02
CA SER A 6 -6.47 19.87 35.95
C SER A 6 -7.30 20.20 34.69
N GLU A 7 -8.22 21.16 34.71
CA GLU A 7 -9.08 21.50 33.55
C GLU A 7 -8.72 22.81 32.83
N LEU A 8 -7.85 23.64 33.40
CA LEU A 8 -7.50 24.92 32.76
C LEU A 8 -6.56 24.65 31.58
N LYS A 9 -7.04 24.83 30.34
CA LYS A 9 -6.22 24.89 29.13
C LYS A 9 -5.25 26.08 29.24
N LYS A 10 -3.96 25.88 28.94
CA LYS A 10 -2.86 26.81 29.27
C LYS A 10 -2.22 27.37 28.01
N GLY A 11 -2.39 28.67 27.77
CA GLY A 11 -1.81 29.30 26.59
C GLY A 11 -2.62 28.99 25.32
N VAL A 12 -1.95 28.90 24.17
CA VAL A 12 -2.56 28.50 22.90
C VAL A 12 -2.59 26.98 22.79
N VAL A 13 -3.79 26.41 22.69
CA VAL A 13 -4.00 24.96 22.57
C VAL A 13 -4.49 24.63 21.17
N ILE A 14 -3.88 23.62 20.53
CA ILE A 14 -4.33 23.09 19.24
C ILE A 14 -5.30 21.95 19.53
N GLU A 15 -6.52 22.04 19.00
CA GLU A 15 -7.57 21.04 19.24
C GLU A 15 -7.91 20.23 17.99
N ARG A 16 -7.70 20.80 16.80
CA ARG A 16 -7.99 20.16 15.51
C ARG A 16 -6.98 20.56 14.46
N GLY A 17 -6.79 19.67 13.49
CA GLY A 17 -6.18 20.00 12.20
C GLY A 17 -4.84 19.36 11.87
N ALA A 18 -4.03 19.09 12.89
CA ALA A 18 -2.80 18.31 12.75
C ALA A 18 -2.63 17.38 13.94
N SER A 19 -1.98 16.24 13.71
CA SER A 19 -1.52 15.33 14.75
C SER A 19 -0.06 14.95 14.53
N ARG A 20 0.60 14.44 15.57
CA ARG A 20 1.99 13.99 15.44
C ARG A 20 2.07 12.88 14.39
N TRP A 21 3.17 12.83 13.63
CA TRP A 21 3.40 11.86 12.56
C TRP A 21 2.46 11.95 11.35
N GLN A 22 1.51 12.88 11.33
CA GLN A 22 0.58 12.99 10.21
C GLN A 22 1.30 13.36 8.91
N ILE A 23 0.99 12.61 7.84
CA ILE A 23 1.34 12.99 6.47
C ILE A 23 0.11 13.64 5.84
N PHE A 24 0.25 14.91 5.47
CA PHE A 24 -0.73 15.61 4.67
C PHE A 24 -0.50 15.26 3.19
N GLN A 25 -1.53 14.75 2.53
CA GLN A 25 -1.47 14.44 1.10
C GLN A 25 -1.22 15.72 0.30
N GLN A 26 -0.17 15.72 -0.52
CA GLN A 26 0.12 16.80 -1.45
C GLN A 26 -0.78 16.74 -2.68
N ASN A 27 -1.01 17.90 -3.30
CA ASN A 27 -1.60 18.01 -4.62
C ASN A 27 -0.55 17.83 -5.73
N GLU A 28 -0.99 17.87 -7.00
CA GLU A 28 -0.11 17.72 -8.17
C GLU A 28 1.00 18.79 -8.28
N GLN A 29 0.85 19.93 -7.60
CA GLN A 29 1.84 21.00 -7.56
C GLN A 29 2.86 20.82 -6.42
N GLY A 30 2.74 19.77 -5.61
CA GLY A 30 3.62 19.51 -4.48
C GLY A 30 3.32 20.36 -3.25
N PHE A 31 2.05 20.69 -3.01
CA PHE A 31 1.62 21.44 -1.81
C PHE A 31 0.42 20.78 -1.12
N ALA A 32 0.30 20.95 0.19
CA ALA A 32 -0.89 20.60 0.96
C ALA A 32 -1.50 21.82 1.66
N VAL A 33 -2.79 21.71 1.97
CA VAL A 33 -3.51 22.66 2.81
C VAL A 33 -3.54 22.13 4.24
N ILE A 34 -3.06 22.91 5.20
CA ILE A 34 -3.11 22.57 6.62
C ILE A 34 -3.99 23.59 7.34
N ARG A 35 -5.09 23.11 7.94
CA ARG A 35 -6.04 23.93 8.71
C ARG A 35 -5.84 23.62 10.17
N LEU A 36 -5.73 24.63 11.03
CA LEU A 36 -5.57 24.44 12.47
C LEU A 36 -6.61 25.27 13.21
N SER A 37 -7.08 24.74 14.34
CA SER A 37 -7.95 25.49 15.25
C SER A 37 -7.82 25.01 16.69
N GLY A 38 -8.20 25.87 17.61
CA GLY A 38 -8.32 25.53 19.02
C GLY A 38 -8.70 26.71 19.88
N THR A 39 -8.24 26.72 21.13
CA THR A 39 -8.51 27.80 22.09
C THR A 39 -7.23 28.44 22.60
N ALA A 40 -7.33 29.68 23.05
CA ALA A 40 -6.23 30.42 23.66
C ALA A 40 -6.69 31.02 24.99
N HIS A 41 -5.92 30.74 26.05
CA HIS A 41 -6.21 31.19 27.40
C HIS A 41 -5.01 31.90 27.98
N ARG A 42 -5.19 33.16 28.38
CA ARG A 42 -4.13 33.92 29.04
C ARG A 42 -3.98 33.42 30.47
N VAL A 43 -2.81 32.84 30.74
CA VAL A 43 -2.45 32.28 32.04
C VAL A 43 -1.11 32.85 32.49
N ARG A 44 -0.94 32.98 33.81
CA ARG A 44 0.33 33.34 34.44
C ARG A 44 0.81 32.18 35.30
N GLN A 45 2.06 31.78 35.14
CA GLN A 45 2.72 30.81 36.03
C GLN A 45 3.37 31.56 37.20
N SER A 46 3.29 31.02 38.41
CA SER A 46 4.03 31.56 39.56
C SER A 46 5.54 31.46 39.32
N PHE A 47 6.28 32.41 39.88
CA PHE A 47 7.76 32.40 39.86
C PHE A 47 8.34 31.56 41.00
N GLU A 48 7.58 31.38 42.09
CA GLU A 48 7.97 30.61 43.27
C GLU A 48 7.25 29.27 43.32
N LEU A 49 7.87 28.28 43.97
CA LEU A 49 7.31 26.95 44.17
C LEU A 49 6.24 26.95 45.28
N PRO A 50 5.16 26.15 45.14
CA PRO A 50 4.85 25.29 44.00
C PRO A 50 4.45 26.11 42.75
N LEU A 51 4.80 25.60 41.57
CA LEU A 51 4.43 26.25 40.31
C LEU A 51 2.92 26.13 40.09
N GLU A 52 2.23 27.26 40.06
CA GLU A 52 0.79 27.34 39.89
C GLU A 52 0.41 28.25 38.72
N PHE A 53 -0.63 27.85 37.96
CA PHE A 53 -1.20 28.68 36.91
C PHE A 53 -2.41 29.45 37.45
N SER A 54 -2.47 30.74 37.16
CA SER A 54 -3.62 31.61 37.43
C SER A 54 -4.15 32.22 36.13
N ALA A 55 -5.47 32.37 36.01
CA ALA A 55 -6.09 33.04 34.88
C ALA A 55 -5.81 34.56 34.95
N VAL A 56 -5.57 35.17 33.79
CA VAL A 56 -5.41 36.63 33.69
C VAL A 56 -6.64 37.19 32.97
N PRO A 57 -7.56 37.87 33.67
CA PRO A 57 -8.91 38.18 33.15
C PRO A 57 -8.99 39.31 32.12
N GLU A 58 -8.07 40.29 32.13
CA GLU A 58 -8.19 41.52 31.32
C GLU A 58 -7.09 41.70 30.26
N GLY A 59 -7.49 42.06 29.03
CA GLY A 59 -6.60 42.47 27.94
C GLY A 59 -6.75 41.65 26.65
N SER A 60 -6.36 42.21 25.52
CA SER A 60 -6.43 41.53 24.21
C SER A 60 -5.34 40.46 24.04
N ILE A 61 -5.63 39.45 23.21
CA ILE A 61 -4.66 38.44 22.75
C ILE A 61 -4.55 38.45 21.23
N THR A 62 -3.37 38.13 20.71
CA THR A 62 -3.13 37.86 19.28
C THR A 62 -2.46 36.50 19.18
N VAL A 63 -3.15 35.53 18.61
CA VAL A 63 -2.59 34.19 18.38
C VAL A 63 -1.85 34.18 17.06
N LYS A 64 -0.68 33.55 17.03
CA LYS A 64 0.12 33.34 15.84
C LYS A 64 0.52 31.88 15.71
N ALA A 65 0.58 31.39 14.48
CA ALA A 65 1.01 30.04 14.15
C ALA A 65 2.03 30.08 13.01
N ARG A 66 2.94 29.10 12.97
CA ARG A 66 3.85 28.88 11.85
C ARG A 66 4.07 27.39 11.61
N ILE A 67 4.69 27.07 10.48
CA ILE A 67 5.22 25.74 10.18
C ILE A 67 6.71 25.88 9.94
N ALA A 68 7.52 25.13 10.69
CA ALA A 68 8.97 25.20 10.62
C ALA A 68 9.59 23.84 10.31
N LEU A 69 10.74 23.84 9.62
CA LEU A 69 11.58 22.65 9.49
C LEU A 69 12.08 22.22 10.86
N GLU A 70 11.95 20.94 11.20
CA GLU A 70 12.42 20.46 12.50
C GLU A 70 13.95 20.45 12.60
N SER A 71 14.63 20.17 11.49
CA SER A 71 16.08 20.07 11.41
C SER A 71 16.81 21.40 11.63
N SER A 72 16.20 22.53 11.27
CA SER A 72 16.85 23.86 11.31
C SER A 72 16.06 24.92 12.11
N GLY A 73 14.76 24.72 12.31
CA GLY A 73 13.86 25.74 12.84
C GLY A 73 13.50 26.85 11.84
N GLU A 74 13.95 26.74 10.59
CA GLU A 74 13.61 27.67 9.51
C GLU A 74 12.09 27.66 9.26
N SER A 75 11.51 28.83 9.03
CA SER A 75 10.07 28.94 8.78
C SER A 75 9.76 28.59 7.33
N VAL A 76 9.00 27.51 7.15
CA VAL A 76 8.47 27.07 5.85
C VAL A 76 7.20 27.85 5.54
N CYS A 77 6.32 27.96 6.52
CA CYS A 77 5.26 28.96 6.55
C CYS A 77 5.61 29.96 7.66
N PRO A 78 5.67 31.26 7.39
CA PRO A 78 6.04 32.26 8.38
C PRO A 78 4.99 32.35 9.49
N TRP A 79 5.33 33.07 10.57
CA TRP A 79 4.37 33.42 11.62
C TRP A 79 3.19 34.20 11.03
N THR A 80 2.02 33.58 11.09
CA THR A 80 0.76 34.12 10.58
C THR A 80 -0.17 34.41 11.74
N VAL A 81 -0.79 35.58 11.73
CA VAL A 81 -1.82 35.95 12.71
C VAL A 81 -3.07 35.10 12.47
N CYS A 82 -3.51 34.39 13.50
CA CYS A 82 -4.71 33.57 13.46
C CYS A 82 -5.97 34.44 13.59
N ARG A 83 -7.07 34.01 13.00
CA ARG A 83 -8.39 34.59 13.28
C ARG A 83 -8.80 34.16 14.68
N THR A 84 -8.94 35.09 15.61
CA THR A 84 -9.30 34.85 17.01
C THR A 84 -10.57 35.61 17.39
N ASP A 85 -11.49 34.96 18.09
CA ASP A 85 -12.71 35.60 18.61
C ASP A 85 -12.59 36.02 20.09
N ALA A 86 -13.62 36.72 20.58
CA ALA A 86 -13.64 37.22 21.97
C ALA A 86 -13.66 36.11 23.04
N ALA A 87 -14.02 34.88 22.68
CA ALA A 87 -13.97 33.72 23.56
C ALA A 87 -12.60 33.02 23.52
N GLY A 88 -11.65 33.54 22.75
CA GLY A 88 -10.31 32.97 22.60
C GLY A 88 -10.25 31.78 21.65
N ARG A 89 -11.31 31.47 20.89
CA ARG A 89 -11.23 30.46 19.84
C ARG A 89 -10.45 31.02 18.67
N TRP A 90 -9.54 30.23 18.13
CA TRP A 90 -8.68 30.65 17.03
C TRP A 90 -8.67 29.64 15.88
N SER A 91 -8.37 30.13 14.68
CA SER A 91 -8.20 29.32 13.48
C SER A 91 -7.21 29.95 12.50
N VAL A 92 -6.51 29.10 11.74
CA VAL A 92 -5.62 29.51 10.65
C VAL A 92 -5.63 28.46 9.53
N THR A 93 -5.35 28.88 8.31
CA THR A 93 -5.16 27.99 7.17
C THR A 93 -3.84 28.34 6.49
N PHE A 94 -3.01 27.32 6.29
CA PHE A 94 -1.81 27.39 5.47
C PHE A 94 -2.14 26.69 4.15
N ASP A 95 -2.45 27.47 3.10
CA ASP A 95 -2.96 26.93 1.83
C ASP A 95 -1.89 26.28 0.95
N ARG A 96 -0.61 26.55 1.23
CA ARG A 96 0.52 26.14 0.37
C ARG A 96 1.71 25.67 1.21
N VAL A 97 1.53 24.62 1.99
CA VAL A 97 2.65 23.97 2.67
C VAL A 97 3.36 23.06 1.66
N PRO A 98 4.63 23.31 1.31
CA PRO A 98 5.33 22.52 0.30
C PRO A 98 5.56 21.07 0.75
N ALA A 99 5.68 20.18 -0.21
CA ALA A 99 6.13 18.80 0.00
C ALA A 99 7.50 18.77 0.68
N GLY A 100 7.63 17.87 1.64
CA GLY A 100 8.81 17.74 2.48
C GLY A 100 8.48 17.60 3.95
N GLY A 101 9.50 17.83 4.76
CA GLY A 101 9.48 17.60 6.20
C GLY A 101 10.73 16.87 6.67
N LEU A 102 10.82 16.50 7.94
CA LEU A 102 9.77 16.68 8.93
C LEU A 102 9.60 18.14 9.34
N TYR A 103 8.34 18.58 9.42
CA TYR A 103 7.96 19.89 9.90
C TYR A 103 7.39 19.79 11.31
N ARG A 104 7.43 20.90 12.03
CA ARG A 104 6.63 21.13 13.24
C ARG A 104 5.72 22.33 13.07
N VAL A 105 4.51 22.20 13.59
CA VAL A 105 3.62 23.32 13.86
C VAL A 105 4.05 23.96 15.16
N GLU A 106 4.15 25.28 15.17
CA GLU A 106 4.31 26.04 16.40
C GLU A 106 3.20 27.07 16.51
N THR A 107 2.69 27.23 17.73
CA THR A 107 1.78 28.32 18.07
C THR A 107 2.36 29.15 19.21
N TYR A 108 2.02 30.43 19.23
CA TYR A 108 2.22 31.27 20.40
C TYR A 108 1.18 32.38 20.43
N MET A 109 1.17 33.11 21.54
CA MET A 109 0.28 34.23 21.76
C MET A 109 1.09 35.48 22.12
N GLU A 110 0.61 36.63 21.67
CA GLU A 110 0.96 37.94 22.21
C GLU A 110 -0.23 38.44 23.02
N TYR A 111 0.01 39.14 24.12
CA TYR A 111 -1.06 39.70 24.94
C TYR A 111 -0.73 41.11 25.42
N GLN A 112 -1.76 41.87 25.83
CA GLN A 112 -1.56 43.21 26.35
C GLN A 112 -0.69 43.22 27.63
N GLY A 113 0.42 43.95 27.61
CA GLY A 113 1.42 43.95 28.70
C GLY A 113 2.55 42.93 28.51
N TRP A 114 2.59 42.25 27.36
CA TRP A 114 3.71 41.42 26.94
C TRP A 114 4.98 42.25 26.73
N ASP A 115 6.11 41.78 27.24
CA ASP A 115 7.41 42.45 27.18
C ASP A 115 8.09 42.38 25.80
N GLY A 116 7.56 41.53 24.90
CA GLY A 116 8.13 41.29 23.57
C GLY A 116 9.38 40.42 23.56
N LEU A 117 9.82 39.91 24.71
CA LEU A 117 11.10 39.20 24.84
C LEU A 117 10.95 37.67 24.73
N SER A 118 9.75 37.13 24.93
CA SER A 118 9.51 35.67 24.95
C SER A 118 8.20 35.28 24.30
N SER A 119 8.18 34.25 23.45
CA SER A 119 6.92 33.69 22.93
C SER A 119 6.10 33.10 24.08
N THR A 120 4.87 33.58 24.27
CA THR A 120 4.00 33.06 25.34
C THR A 120 3.48 31.68 24.95
N ARG A 121 3.36 30.78 25.94
CA ARG A 121 3.11 29.34 25.75
C ARG A 121 2.04 29.06 24.67
N GLY A 122 2.42 28.26 23.69
CA GLY A 122 1.50 27.62 22.74
C GLY A 122 1.94 26.18 22.45
N ASP A 123 1.00 25.37 22.01
CA ASP A 123 1.25 23.99 21.63
C ASP A 123 2.13 23.89 20.39
N MET A 124 2.87 22.79 20.33
CA MET A 124 3.69 22.39 19.20
C MET A 124 3.31 20.97 18.79
N ILE A 125 3.23 20.73 17.48
CA ILE A 125 2.98 19.40 16.91
C ILE A 125 4.18 19.05 16.05
N HIS A 126 4.80 17.91 16.37
CA HIS A 126 6.05 17.45 15.79
C HIS A 126 5.85 16.35 14.76
N ASN A 127 6.88 16.14 13.94
CA ASN A 127 6.99 15.06 12.97
C ASN A 127 5.86 15.03 11.92
N ILE A 128 5.30 16.18 11.55
CA ILE A 128 4.35 16.22 10.42
C ILE A 128 5.11 16.26 9.09
N GLY A 129 4.51 15.75 8.03
CA GLY A 129 5.07 15.80 6.69
C GLY A 129 4.03 16.18 5.64
N VAL A 130 4.49 16.65 4.49
CA VAL A 130 3.67 16.81 3.29
C VAL A 130 4.25 15.92 2.20
N GLY A 131 3.43 15.03 1.64
CA GLY A 131 3.90 14.06 0.66
C GLY A 131 2.78 13.16 0.15
N ASP A 132 3.13 12.00 -0.37
CA ASP A 132 2.15 11.06 -0.94
C ASP A 132 1.74 9.99 0.07
N VAL A 133 0.44 9.69 0.07
CA VAL A 133 -0.19 8.67 0.91
C VAL A 133 -0.69 7.54 0.02
N PHE A 134 -0.38 6.31 0.42
CA PHE A 134 -0.80 5.08 -0.26
C PHE A 134 -1.75 4.30 0.63
N ILE A 135 -2.81 3.74 0.06
CA ILE A 135 -3.70 2.85 0.79
C ILE A 135 -3.41 1.39 0.49
N VAL A 136 -3.39 0.56 1.52
CA VAL A 136 -3.16 -0.88 1.44
C VAL A 136 -4.47 -1.60 1.73
N ALA A 137 -4.92 -2.41 0.77
CA ALA A 137 -6.10 -3.24 0.88
C ALA A 137 -5.82 -4.67 0.40
N GLY A 138 -6.71 -5.59 0.78
CA GLY A 138 -6.59 -7.01 0.43
C GLY A 138 -6.67 -7.90 1.67
N GLN A 139 -5.84 -8.93 1.71
CA GLN A 139 -5.90 -9.95 2.76
C GLN A 139 -4.60 -10.14 3.55
N SER A 140 -4.36 -11.34 4.10
CA SER A 140 -3.27 -11.63 5.04
C SER A 140 -1.87 -11.34 4.50
N ASN A 141 -1.61 -11.53 3.20
CA ASN A 141 -0.32 -11.17 2.59
C ASN A 141 -0.17 -9.64 2.40
N ALA A 142 -1.25 -8.88 2.30
CA ALA A 142 -1.22 -7.41 2.41
C ALA A 142 -1.08 -6.95 3.87
N ALA A 143 -1.86 -7.50 4.80
CA ALA A 143 -1.79 -7.13 6.23
C ALA A 143 -0.42 -7.47 6.85
N GLY A 144 0.19 -8.57 6.38
CA GLY A 144 1.47 -9.08 6.83
C GLY A 144 1.31 -10.22 7.84
N ARG A 145 1.94 -11.37 7.57
CA ARG A 145 1.91 -12.55 8.47
C ARG A 145 3.27 -13.11 8.83
N ALA A 146 4.32 -12.73 8.13
CA ALA A 146 5.64 -13.30 8.35
C ALA A 146 6.19 -12.93 9.74
N LYS A 147 6.63 -13.93 10.51
CA LYS A 147 7.23 -13.71 11.84
C LYS A 147 8.74 -13.94 11.87
N ASN A 148 9.30 -14.44 10.79
CA ASN A 148 10.73 -14.68 10.69
C ASN A 148 11.49 -13.33 10.69
N PRO A 149 12.67 -13.27 11.33
CA PRO A 149 13.42 -12.02 11.44
C PRO A 149 13.99 -11.58 10.08
N VAL A 150 14.00 -10.27 9.86
CA VAL A 150 14.66 -9.60 8.73
C VAL A 150 14.98 -8.15 9.15
N GLU A 151 16.03 -7.57 8.58
CA GLU A 151 16.37 -6.17 8.81
C GLU A 151 15.49 -5.26 7.94
N ASP A 152 14.50 -4.62 8.54
CA ASP A 152 13.69 -3.57 7.91
C ASP A 152 13.27 -2.53 8.95
N ALA A 153 14.28 -1.80 9.47
CA ALA A 153 14.08 -0.83 10.53
C ALA A 153 13.14 0.33 10.11
N PRO A 154 12.39 0.91 11.06
CA PRO A 154 11.63 2.15 10.86
C PRO A 154 12.48 3.31 10.35
N GLU A 155 11.88 4.22 9.59
CA GLU A 155 12.58 5.36 9.00
C GLU A 155 11.76 6.65 9.15
N LEU A 156 12.37 7.72 9.69
CA LEU A 156 11.72 9.04 9.78
C LEU A 156 11.29 9.50 8.38
N GLY A 157 10.07 10.04 8.29
CA GLY A 157 9.44 10.41 7.01
C GLY A 157 8.73 9.25 6.31
N VAL A 158 8.71 8.04 6.88
CA VAL A 158 7.78 6.97 6.49
C VAL A 158 6.82 6.72 7.63
N HIS A 159 5.59 7.17 7.48
CA HIS A 159 4.60 7.15 8.56
C HIS A 159 3.38 6.31 8.19
N LEU A 160 2.66 5.87 9.20
CA LEU A 160 1.56 4.93 9.12
C LEU A 160 0.34 5.54 9.80
N LEU A 161 -0.80 5.57 9.11
CA LEU A 161 -2.09 5.68 9.76
C LEU A 161 -2.51 4.26 10.18
N ARG A 162 -2.50 4.02 11.49
CA ARG A 162 -2.87 2.73 12.08
C ARG A 162 -4.38 2.51 12.01
N ASP A 163 -4.80 1.27 12.21
CA ASP A 163 -6.21 0.90 12.31
C ASP A 163 -6.93 1.59 13.50
N SER A 164 -6.16 2.10 14.47
CA SER A 164 -6.66 2.94 15.57
C SER A 164 -7.03 4.37 15.17
N GLY A 165 -6.87 4.76 13.91
CA GLY A 165 -7.08 6.13 13.44
C GLY A 165 -6.00 7.11 13.91
N VAL A 166 -4.86 6.60 14.38
CA VAL A 166 -3.75 7.40 14.89
C VAL A 166 -2.55 7.27 13.96
N TRP A 167 -2.01 8.41 13.55
CA TRP A 167 -0.75 8.50 12.81
C TRP A 167 0.44 8.19 13.71
N ASP A 168 1.38 7.42 13.18
CA ASP A 168 2.59 7.02 13.89
C ASP A 168 3.78 6.84 12.94
N LEU A 169 4.99 6.72 13.49
CA LEU A 169 6.13 6.23 12.73
C LEU A 169 5.83 4.82 12.21
N ALA A 170 6.07 4.56 10.92
CA ALA A 170 5.78 3.24 10.36
C ALA A 170 6.77 2.20 10.90
N THR A 171 6.24 1.23 11.65
CA THR A 171 7.00 0.13 12.26
C THR A 171 6.27 -1.18 12.09
N HIS A 172 6.95 -2.26 11.69
CA HIS A 172 6.32 -3.59 11.67
C HIS A 172 5.89 -4.01 13.09
N PRO A 173 4.79 -4.76 13.23
CA PRO A 173 3.82 -5.08 12.18
C PRO A 173 2.91 -3.89 11.83
N LEU A 174 2.80 -3.56 10.53
CA LEU A 174 2.01 -2.41 10.06
C LEU A 174 0.50 -2.62 10.25
N GLY A 175 -0.01 -3.83 10.00
CA GLY A 175 -1.43 -4.16 10.10
C GLY A 175 -1.91 -4.46 11.53
N GLU A 176 -1.19 -3.99 12.56
CA GLU A 176 -1.60 -4.22 13.95
C GLU A 176 -2.84 -3.42 14.33
N THR A 177 -3.67 -4.07 15.15
CA THR A 177 -5.08 -3.69 15.31
C THR A 177 -5.37 -3.17 16.72
N THR A 178 -4.33 -2.80 17.48
CA THR A 178 -4.46 -2.34 18.86
C THR A 178 -5.21 -1.02 18.88
N GLY A 179 -6.38 -1.00 19.55
CA GLY A 179 -7.22 0.19 19.60
C GLY A 179 -7.91 0.51 18.28
N SER A 180 -8.06 -0.48 17.40
CA SER A 180 -8.78 -0.32 16.13
C SER A 180 -10.16 0.32 16.32
N VAL A 181 -10.47 1.29 15.46
CA VAL A 181 -11.76 2.01 15.49
C VAL A 181 -12.86 1.30 14.71
N HIS A 182 -12.52 0.39 13.80
CA HIS A 182 -13.49 -0.42 13.06
C HIS A 182 -13.46 -1.89 13.49
N GLN A 183 -14.64 -2.47 13.74
CA GLN A 183 -14.76 -3.88 14.17
C GLN A 183 -14.16 -4.84 13.14
N GLY A 184 -14.29 -4.52 11.85
CA GLY A 184 -13.73 -5.29 10.73
C GLY A 184 -12.21 -5.23 10.59
N HIS A 185 -11.50 -4.52 11.45
CA HIS A 185 -10.03 -4.49 11.48
C HIS A 185 -9.47 -5.28 12.67
N PHE A 186 -10.28 -5.87 13.56
CA PHE A 186 -9.75 -6.74 14.62
C PHE A 186 -9.39 -8.12 14.05
N GLU A 187 -8.14 -8.28 13.64
CA GLU A 187 -7.64 -9.58 13.22
C GLU A 187 -7.56 -10.57 14.39
N ASN A 188 -8.08 -11.78 14.19
CA ASN A 188 -7.95 -12.87 15.17
C ASN A 188 -6.50 -13.37 15.37
N HIS A 189 -5.54 -12.85 14.60
CA HIS A 189 -4.14 -13.25 14.64
C HIS A 189 -3.27 -12.01 14.69
N ASN A 190 -2.19 -12.07 15.49
CA ASN A 190 -1.21 -10.99 15.49
C ASN A 190 -0.54 -10.90 14.10
N PRO A 191 -0.52 -9.73 13.45
CA PRO A 191 0.11 -9.53 12.16
C PRO A 191 1.64 -9.51 12.27
N GLY A 192 2.31 -9.65 11.13
CA GLY A 192 3.76 -9.75 11.02
C GLY A 192 4.34 -8.75 10.03
N HIS A 193 5.49 -9.10 9.46
CA HIS A 193 6.12 -8.33 8.40
C HIS A 193 5.24 -8.29 7.14
N THR A 194 5.25 -7.16 6.45
CA THR A 194 4.50 -6.88 5.21
C THR A 194 5.39 -6.19 4.17
N PRO A 195 5.07 -6.15 2.85
CA PRO A 195 5.90 -5.48 1.85
C PRO A 195 5.99 -3.94 1.99
N TRP A 196 5.03 -3.33 2.68
CA TRP A 196 4.71 -1.91 2.46
C TRP A 196 5.66 -0.91 3.14
N LEU A 197 6.32 -1.29 4.24
CA LEU A 197 7.35 -0.44 4.85
C LEU A 197 8.54 -0.25 3.90
N HIS A 198 9.05 -1.36 3.37
CA HIS A 198 10.15 -1.33 2.40
C HIS A 198 9.77 -0.56 1.12
N PHE A 199 8.55 -0.78 0.61
CA PHE A 199 7.99 0.00 -0.49
C PHE A 199 8.08 1.51 -0.25
N ALA A 200 7.57 1.98 0.90
CA ALA A 200 7.53 3.41 1.19
C ALA A 200 8.91 4.01 1.45
N LYS A 201 9.84 3.26 2.05
CA LYS A 201 11.25 3.68 2.23
C LYS A 201 11.94 3.92 0.89
N LEU A 202 11.73 3.04 -0.08
CA LEU A 202 12.27 3.21 -1.43
C LEU A 202 11.68 4.45 -2.10
N LEU A 203 10.36 4.65 -2.04
CA LEU A 203 9.73 5.85 -2.59
C LEU A 203 10.25 7.13 -1.94
N LYS A 204 10.31 7.18 -0.61
CA LYS A 204 10.85 8.32 0.13
C LYS A 204 12.27 8.67 -0.34
N ARG A 205 13.14 7.66 -0.46
CA ARG A 205 14.54 7.87 -0.88
C ARG A 205 14.63 8.47 -2.29
N GLU A 206 13.80 8.00 -3.22
CA GLU A 206 13.85 8.43 -4.61
C GLU A 206 13.10 9.75 -4.89
N LEU A 207 12.09 10.08 -4.07
CA LEU A 207 11.23 11.24 -4.24
C LEU A 207 11.65 12.44 -3.37
N GLY A 208 12.34 12.19 -2.25
CA GLY A 208 12.89 13.23 -1.38
C GLY A 208 11.89 13.88 -0.42
N TYR A 209 10.67 13.35 -0.31
CA TYR A 209 9.65 13.82 0.64
C TYR A 209 9.01 12.65 1.42
N PRO A 210 8.33 12.92 2.55
CA PRO A 210 7.70 11.88 3.36
C PRO A 210 6.63 11.06 2.64
N ILE A 211 6.49 9.78 3.00
CA ILE A 211 5.49 8.86 2.47
C ILE A 211 4.59 8.37 3.61
N GLY A 212 3.27 8.44 3.40
CA GLY A 212 2.26 7.90 4.30
C GLY A 212 1.71 6.57 3.80
N ILE A 213 1.40 5.66 4.72
CA ILE A 213 0.70 4.39 4.44
C ILE A 213 -0.59 4.39 5.27
N VAL A 214 -1.71 4.01 4.66
CA VAL A 214 -2.96 3.68 5.34
C VAL A 214 -3.17 2.18 5.23
N MET A 215 -3.23 1.49 6.37
CA MET A 215 -3.54 0.06 6.38
C MET A 215 -5.05 -0.13 6.51
N SER A 216 -5.60 -0.99 5.65
CA SER A 216 -6.99 -1.45 5.75
C SER A 216 -7.14 -2.94 5.41
N ALA A 217 -6.05 -3.62 5.03
CA ALA A 217 -6.07 -5.04 4.66
C ALA A 217 -6.47 -5.94 5.85
N TYR A 218 -7.19 -7.03 5.57
CA TYR A 218 -7.70 -7.93 6.61
C TYR A 218 -7.50 -9.41 6.27
N GLY A 219 -6.82 -10.14 7.14
CA GLY A 219 -6.54 -11.57 6.97
C GLY A 219 -7.75 -12.45 6.65
N GLY A 220 -7.68 -13.18 5.53
CA GLY A 220 -8.73 -14.11 5.10
C GLY A 220 -9.95 -13.46 4.43
N ALA A 221 -9.91 -12.15 4.16
CA ALA A 221 -10.99 -11.45 3.48
C ALA A 221 -11.14 -11.90 2.01
N PRO A 222 -12.30 -12.45 1.63
CA PRO A 222 -12.66 -12.62 0.23
C PRO A 222 -13.05 -11.27 -0.40
N LEU A 223 -12.94 -11.19 -1.71
CA LEU A 223 -13.23 -10.02 -2.53
C LEU A 223 -14.66 -9.49 -2.32
N ARG A 224 -15.64 -10.35 -1.99
CA ARG A 224 -17.01 -9.91 -1.67
C ARG A 224 -17.10 -8.96 -0.47
N TRP A 225 -16.13 -8.98 0.46
CA TRP A 225 -16.06 -8.02 1.58
C TRP A 225 -15.53 -6.65 1.16
N TRP A 226 -14.87 -6.60 0.01
CA TRP A 226 -14.33 -5.40 -0.62
C TRP A 226 -15.24 -4.87 -1.74
N ASN A 227 -16.26 -5.62 -2.16
CA ASN A 227 -17.20 -5.19 -3.18
C ASN A 227 -18.45 -4.56 -2.53
N PRO A 228 -18.74 -3.26 -2.74
CA PRO A 228 -19.90 -2.58 -2.14
C PRO A 228 -21.24 -3.09 -2.67
N GLU A 229 -21.28 -3.78 -3.82
CA GLU A 229 -22.49 -4.41 -4.35
C GLU A 229 -22.77 -5.79 -3.71
N GLU A 230 -21.88 -6.25 -2.81
CA GLU A 230 -21.99 -7.53 -2.11
C GLU A 230 -22.03 -7.33 -0.59
N ASN A 231 -20.97 -7.70 0.14
CA ASN A 231 -20.90 -7.45 1.58
C ASN A 231 -20.31 -6.06 1.87
N GLY A 232 -19.23 -5.68 1.18
CA GLY A 232 -18.66 -4.32 1.22
C GLY A 232 -18.17 -3.79 2.57
N SER A 233 -18.20 -4.58 3.64
CA SER A 233 -17.89 -4.07 5.00
C SER A 233 -16.48 -3.48 5.12
N LEU A 234 -15.47 -4.15 4.57
CA LEU A 234 -14.08 -3.64 4.59
C LEU A 234 -13.91 -2.45 3.64
N TYR A 235 -14.63 -2.45 2.53
CA TYR A 235 -14.66 -1.33 1.60
C TYR A 235 -15.17 -0.04 2.26
N PHE A 236 -16.30 -0.11 2.96
CA PHE A 236 -16.87 1.07 3.62
C PHE A 236 -16.02 1.55 4.80
N ASN A 237 -15.44 0.64 5.59
CA ASN A 237 -14.50 1.01 6.66
C ASN A 237 -13.27 1.75 6.10
N MET A 238 -12.71 1.25 5.00
CA MET A 238 -11.58 1.89 4.32
C MET A 238 -11.92 3.31 3.83
N LEU A 239 -13.11 3.50 3.25
CA LEU A 239 -13.58 4.83 2.82
C LEU A 239 -13.81 5.77 4.01
N GLU A 240 -14.37 5.27 5.11
CA GLU A 240 -14.57 6.04 6.35
C GLU A 240 -13.22 6.49 6.93
N GLN A 241 -12.25 5.59 7.03
CA GLN A 241 -10.89 5.89 7.49
C GLN A 241 -10.20 6.94 6.62
N LEU A 242 -10.37 6.89 5.29
CA LEU A 242 -9.86 7.93 4.39
C LEU A 242 -10.57 9.27 4.60
N ALA A 243 -11.89 9.26 4.75
CA ALA A 243 -12.70 10.46 4.92
C ALA A 243 -12.41 11.18 6.25
N ASP A 244 -12.28 10.44 7.35
CA ASP A 244 -11.97 10.96 8.69
C ASP A 244 -10.64 11.72 8.75
N HIS A 245 -9.73 11.40 7.82
CA HIS A 245 -8.42 12.03 7.70
C HIS A 245 -8.26 12.94 6.47
N GLU A 246 -9.35 13.20 5.73
CA GLU A 246 -9.36 14.01 4.50
C GLU A 246 -8.31 13.53 3.46
N LEU A 247 -8.14 12.21 3.32
CA LEU A 247 -7.10 11.61 2.48
C LEU A 247 -7.59 11.28 1.06
N HIS A 248 -6.79 11.65 0.07
CA HIS A 248 -6.96 11.30 -1.33
C HIS A 248 -5.73 10.52 -1.82
N PRO A 249 -5.71 9.19 -1.69
CA PRO A 249 -4.48 8.42 -1.87
C PRO A 249 -3.91 8.55 -3.29
N LYS A 250 -2.58 8.50 -3.39
CA LYS A 250 -1.84 8.52 -4.65
C LYS A 250 -2.07 7.25 -5.47
N ALA A 251 -2.18 6.11 -4.80
CA ALA A 251 -2.51 4.80 -5.38
C ALA A 251 -2.98 3.83 -4.29
N MET A 252 -3.63 2.75 -4.74
CA MET A 252 -3.92 1.57 -3.92
C MET A 252 -2.88 0.47 -4.16
N LEU A 253 -2.44 -0.15 -3.07
CA LEU A 253 -1.64 -1.37 -3.04
C LEU A 253 -2.59 -2.54 -2.70
N TRP A 254 -2.78 -3.45 -3.65
CA TRP A 254 -3.78 -4.53 -3.54
C TRP A 254 -3.12 -5.91 -3.57
N TYR A 255 -3.25 -6.68 -2.49
CA TYR A 255 -2.80 -8.07 -2.47
C TYR A 255 -3.85 -8.99 -1.87
N GLN A 256 -4.56 -9.68 -2.78
CA GLN A 256 -5.69 -10.54 -2.47
C GLN A 256 -5.95 -11.58 -3.55
N GLY A 257 -6.57 -12.69 -3.18
CA GLY A 257 -7.13 -13.67 -4.12
C GLY A 257 -7.12 -15.10 -3.60
N GLU A 258 -6.37 -15.37 -2.52
CA GLU A 258 -6.22 -16.73 -2.02
C GLU A 258 -7.55 -17.27 -1.46
N ALA A 259 -8.41 -16.42 -0.91
CA ALA A 259 -9.72 -16.82 -0.41
C ALA A 259 -10.63 -17.37 -1.53
N GLU A 260 -10.63 -16.75 -2.71
CA GLU A 260 -11.42 -17.22 -3.87
C GLU A 260 -10.94 -18.59 -4.36
N GLY A 261 -9.65 -18.88 -4.17
CA GLY A 261 -9.07 -20.20 -4.41
C GLY A 261 -9.75 -21.30 -3.59
N TYR A 262 -10.00 -21.05 -2.31
CA TYR A 262 -10.60 -22.04 -1.39
C TYR A 262 -12.13 -22.10 -1.45
N GLU A 263 -12.78 -20.98 -1.75
CA GLU A 263 -14.24 -20.90 -1.78
C GLU A 263 -14.86 -21.31 -3.12
N ASN A 264 -14.05 -21.76 -4.08
CA ASN A 264 -14.46 -22.07 -5.45
C ASN A 264 -15.16 -20.90 -6.15
N ALA A 265 -14.63 -19.69 -5.96
CA ALA A 265 -15.20 -18.44 -6.48
C ALA A 265 -14.33 -17.77 -7.57
N ALA A 266 -13.23 -18.40 -7.98
CA ALA A 266 -12.22 -17.81 -8.86
C ALA A 266 -12.75 -17.37 -10.23
N GLU A 267 -13.74 -18.08 -10.78
CA GLU A 267 -14.36 -17.77 -12.08
C GLU A 267 -14.90 -16.35 -12.15
N THR A 268 -15.37 -15.81 -11.02
CA THR A 268 -15.97 -14.47 -10.94
C THR A 268 -14.98 -13.37 -10.56
N TYR A 269 -13.70 -13.72 -10.30
CA TYR A 269 -12.72 -12.80 -9.73
C TYR A 269 -12.54 -11.53 -10.58
N LEU A 270 -12.32 -11.69 -11.90
CA LEU A 270 -12.08 -10.55 -12.79
C LEU A 270 -13.27 -9.58 -12.81
N ALA A 271 -14.50 -10.10 -12.91
CA ALA A 271 -15.70 -9.28 -12.95
C ALA A 271 -15.90 -8.50 -11.64
N ARG A 272 -15.78 -9.19 -10.50
CA ARG A 272 -15.88 -8.57 -9.17
C ARG A 272 -14.76 -7.57 -8.90
N PHE A 273 -13.53 -7.87 -9.31
CA PHE A 273 -12.40 -6.96 -9.14
C PHE A 273 -12.57 -5.71 -10.00
N THR A 274 -13.10 -5.86 -11.22
CA THR A 274 -13.46 -4.73 -12.09
C THR A 274 -14.53 -3.84 -11.44
N GLN A 275 -15.57 -4.45 -10.86
CA GLN A 275 -16.62 -3.72 -10.12
C GLN A 275 -16.04 -2.97 -8.91
N PHE A 276 -15.20 -3.64 -8.11
CA PHE A 276 -14.53 -3.05 -6.96
C PHE A 276 -13.68 -1.83 -7.36
N VAL A 277 -12.80 -1.96 -8.37
CA VAL A 277 -11.96 -0.84 -8.83
C VAL A 277 -12.81 0.31 -9.38
N GLY A 278 -13.89 -0.01 -10.10
CA GLY A 278 -14.84 0.99 -10.61
C GLY A 278 -15.56 1.74 -9.48
N ALA A 279 -16.01 1.03 -8.45
CA ALA A 279 -16.63 1.63 -7.28
C ALA A 279 -15.64 2.50 -6.51
N LEU A 280 -14.44 1.98 -6.24
CA LEU A 280 -13.37 2.70 -5.55
C LEU A 280 -13.07 4.05 -6.20
N ARG A 281 -12.86 4.05 -7.52
CA ARG A 281 -12.58 5.25 -8.31
C ARG A 281 -13.71 6.26 -8.26
N ARG A 282 -14.96 5.79 -8.33
CA ARG A 282 -16.15 6.63 -8.28
C ARG A 282 -16.33 7.26 -6.90
N ASP A 283 -16.23 6.48 -5.84
CA ASP A 283 -16.55 6.92 -4.48
C ASP A 283 -15.43 7.82 -3.90
N LEU A 284 -14.18 7.61 -4.32
CA LEU A 284 -13.06 8.53 -4.03
C LEU A 284 -12.99 9.73 -4.98
N ASN A 285 -13.83 9.80 -6.00
CA ASN A 285 -13.79 10.81 -7.06
C ASN A 285 -12.40 10.90 -7.74
N GLN A 286 -11.78 9.75 -8.00
CA GLN A 286 -10.47 9.60 -8.63
C GLN A 286 -10.58 8.60 -9.80
N PRO A 287 -11.07 9.00 -10.99
CA PRO A 287 -11.34 8.10 -12.12
C PRO A 287 -10.09 7.36 -12.63
N GLU A 288 -8.91 7.93 -12.41
CA GLU A 288 -7.61 7.38 -12.81
C GLU A 288 -6.81 6.82 -11.62
N LEU A 289 -7.45 6.57 -10.45
CA LEU A 289 -6.74 6.06 -9.27
C LEU A 289 -5.98 4.78 -9.64
N PRO A 290 -4.63 4.78 -9.51
CA PRO A 290 -3.83 3.61 -9.83
C PRO A 290 -4.01 2.50 -8.79
N VAL A 291 -3.99 1.25 -9.27
CA VAL A 291 -4.00 0.06 -8.41
C VAL A 291 -2.82 -0.82 -8.77
N ILE A 292 -1.89 -0.99 -7.82
CA ILE A 292 -0.73 -1.88 -7.97
C ILE A 292 -1.07 -3.17 -7.25
N THR A 293 -1.22 -4.27 -8.01
CA THR A 293 -1.55 -5.58 -7.48
C THR A 293 -0.41 -6.60 -7.60
N VAL A 294 -0.45 -7.62 -6.74
CA VAL A 294 0.50 -8.73 -6.70
C VAL A 294 -0.21 -10.01 -7.11
N GLN A 295 0.29 -10.67 -8.17
CA GLN A 295 -0.19 -11.98 -8.59
C GLN A 295 0.13 -13.01 -7.50
N LEU A 296 -0.82 -13.91 -7.19
CA LEU A 296 -0.70 -14.83 -6.06
C LEU A 296 0.60 -15.66 -6.07
N ASN A 297 1.21 -15.80 -4.89
CA ASN A 297 2.33 -16.71 -4.67
C ASN A 297 1.81 -18.16 -4.63
N ARG A 298 2.72 -19.12 -4.49
CA ARG A 298 2.42 -20.54 -4.32
C ARG A 298 1.76 -20.82 -2.97
N CYS A 299 0.97 -21.89 -2.94
CA CYS A 299 0.41 -22.49 -1.74
C CYS A 299 0.86 -23.95 -1.65
N MET A 300 1.39 -24.35 -0.49
CA MET A 300 1.99 -25.66 -0.24
C MET A 300 1.09 -26.61 0.58
N THR A 301 -0.18 -26.24 0.79
CA THR A 301 -1.17 -27.17 1.37
C THR A 301 -1.33 -28.39 0.44
N PRO A 302 -1.84 -29.56 0.89
CA PRO A 302 -2.21 -30.63 -0.03
C PRO A 302 -3.19 -30.09 -1.09
N CYS A 303 -2.71 -29.94 -2.32
CA CYS A 303 -3.47 -29.41 -3.44
C CYS A 303 -3.96 -30.57 -4.30
N ASP A 304 -5.27 -30.63 -4.56
CA ASP A 304 -5.82 -31.43 -5.63
C ASP A 304 -5.95 -30.58 -6.91
N THR A 305 -6.28 -31.24 -8.01
CA THR A 305 -6.46 -30.57 -9.30
C THR A 305 -7.59 -29.51 -9.25
N ALA A 306 -8.57 -29.64 -8.35
CA ALA A 306 -9.65 -28.66 -8.23
C ALA A 306 -9.12 -27.34 -7.67
N LEU A 307 -8.35 -27.38 -6.58
CA LEU A 307 -7.70 -26.19 -6.02
C LEU A 307 -6.69 -25.59 -7.00
N ASP A 308 -5.90 -26.41 -7.70
CA ASP A 308 -4.96 -25.94 -8.72
C ASP A 308 -5.67 -25.10 -9.80
N ARG A 309 -6.86 -25.53 -10.24
CA ARG A 309 -7.64 -24.79 -11.25
C ARG A 309 -8.14 -23.45 -10.70
N GLN A 310 -8.64 -23.42 -9.47
CA GLN A 310 -9.08 -22.16 -8.86
C GLN A 310 -7.90 -21.18 -8.73
N TRP A 311 -6.72 -21.67 -8.32
CA TRP A 311 -5.51 -20.84 -8.22
C TRP A 311 -5.07 -20.30 -9.57
N GLY A 312 -5.08 -21.15 -10.61
CA GLY A 312 -4.77 -20.76 -11.99
C GLY A 312 -5.74 -19.69 -12.50
N MET A 313 -7.05 -19.85 -12.24
CA MET A 313 -8.06 -18.86 -12.61
C MET A 313 -7.85 -17.51 -11.93
N VAL A 314 -7.53 -17.47 -10.62
CA VAL A 314 -7.24 -16.20 -9.94
C VAL A 314 -5.99 -15.52 -10.52
N ARG A 315 -4.89 -16.27 -10.70
CA ARG A 315 -3.65 -15.72 -11.27
C ARG A 315 -3.86 -15.16 -12.68
N GLN A 316 -4.64 -15.86 -13.50
CA GLN A 316 -5.02 -15.39 -14.84
C GLN A 316 -5.92 -14.15 -14.77
N ALA A 317 -6.87 -14.10 -13.85
CA ALA A 317 -7.73 -12.95 -13.64
C ALA A 317 -6.94 -11.71 -13.21
N GLN A 318 -5.90 -11.86 -12.38
CA GLN A 318 -5.01 -10.76 -11.97
C GLN A 318 -4.23 -10.17 -13.16
N VAL A 319 -3.76 -11.02 -14.09
CA VAL A 319 -3.12 -10.54 -15.34
C VAL A 319 -4.13 -9.91 -16.28
N ALA A 320 -5.30 -10.53 -16.43
CA ALA A 320 -6.37 -10.00 -17.26
C ALA A 320 -6.83 -8.60 -16.79
N ALA A 321 -6.95 -8.40 -15.47
CA ALA A 321 -7.30 -7.10 -14.89
C ALA A 321 -6.28 -6.01 -15.24
N ALA A 322 -4.98 -6.30 -15.16
CA ALA A 322 -3.93 -5.36 -15.56
C ALA A 322 -3.90 -5.07 -17.07
N ARG A 323 -4.43 -5.98 -17.91
CA ARG A 323 -4.58 -5.77 -19.35
C ARG A 323 -5.83 -4.96 -19.70
N SER A 324 -6.94 -5.17 -19.00
CA SER A 324 -8.26 -4.64 -19.38
C SER A 324 -8.67 -3.38 -18.62
N ILE A 325 -8.08 -3.10 -17.45
CA ILE A 325 -8.43 -1.95 -16.61
C ILE A 325 -7.26 -0.95 -16.64
N PRO A 326 -7.41 0.24 -17.28
CA PRO A 326 -6.36 1.26 -17.29
C PRO A 326 -5.93 1.65 -15.87
N GLY A 327 -4.63 1.82 -15.65
CA GLY A 327 -4.06 2.17 -14.35
C GLY A 327 -4.01 1.02 -13.33
N VAL A 328 -4.29 -0.22 -13.74
CA VAL A 328 -4.06 -1.41 -12.93
C VAL A 328 -2.77 -2.10 -13.39
N TYR A 329 -1.89 -2.41 -12.44
CA TYR A 329 -0.59 -3.02 -12.68
C TYR A 329 -0.45 -4.31 -11.88
N VAL A 330 0.24 -5.32 -12.41
CA VAL A 330 0.43 -6.61 -11.73
C VAL A 330 1.91 -6.98 -11.62
N LEU A 331 2.31 -7.43 -10.43
CA LEU A 331 3.67 -7.88 -10.12
C LEU A 331 3.66 -9.36 -9.75
N PRO A 332 4.64 -10.16 -10.22
CA PRO A 332 4.74 -11.57 -9.83
C PRO A 332 5.22 -11.73 -8.39
N SER A 333 4.82 -12.82 -7.75
CA SER A 333 5.35 -13.24 -6.44
C SER A 333 5.67 -14.73 -6.33
N SER A 334 5.45 -15.53 -7.38
CA SER A 334 5.60 -17.00 -7.35
C SER A 334 6.99 -17.50 -6.96
N ASP A 335 8.03 -16.67 -7.18
CA ASP A 335 9.43 -16.97 -6.88
C ASP A 335 9.81 -16.66 -5.42
N VAL A 336 9.04 -15.85 -4.69
CA VAL A 336 9.43 -15.44 -3.35
C VAL A 336 9.18 -16.55 -2.32
N ALA A 337 9.98 -16.58 -1.26
CA ALA A 337 9.88 -17.58 -0.21
C ALA A 337 8.61 -17.40 0.64
N LEU A 338 8.12 -18.51 1.20
CA LEU A 338 6.99 -18.52 2.13
C LEU A 338 7.47 -18.58 3.58
N TYR A 339 6.71 -18.00 4.49
CA TYR A 339 6.85 -18.11 5.95
C TYR A 339 6.20 -19.41 6.47
N ASP A 340 5.01 -19.71 5.98
CA ASP A 340 4.27 -20.95 6.24
C ASP A 340 3.87 -21.61 4.91
N PHE A 341 2.72 -22.29 4.84
CA PHE A 341 2.28 -22.94 3.60
C PHE A 341 1.66 -21.97 2.58
N ILE A 342 1.38 -20.70 2.90
CA ILE A 342 0.64 -19.77 2.01
C ILE A 342 1.08 -18.30 2.14
N HIS A 343 1.62 -17.90 3.29
CA HIS A 343 2.03 -16.52 3.53
C HIS A 343 3.48 -16.30 3.12
N ASN A 344 3.78 -15.14 2.55
CA ASN A 344 5.13 -14.75 2.16
C ASN A 344 6.06 -14.65 3.38
N SER A 345 7.34 -14.97 3.19
CA SER A 345 8.37 -14.74 4.21
C SER A 345 8.70 -13.26 4.35
N ALA A 346 9.32 -12.87 5.46
CA ALA A 346 9.74 -11.50 5.67
C ALA A 346 10.73 -11.02 4.58
N GLN A 347 11.66 -11.87 4.13
CA GLN A 347 12.55 -11.58 2.99
C GLN A 347 11.78 -11.50 1.68
N GLY A 348 10.78 -12.37 1.46
CA GLY A 348 9.93 -12.32 0.28
C GLY A 348 9.14 -11.02 0.19
N ASN A 349 8.69 -10.50 1.34
CA ASN A 349 8.01 -9.22 1.43
C ASN A 349 8.90 -8.04 1.02
N LEU A 350 10.22 -8.07 1.30
CA LEU A 350 11.15 -7.05 0.80
C LEU A 350 11.20 -7.03 -0.73
N VAL A 351 11.28 -8.21 -1.36
CA VAL A 351 11.29 -8.35 -2.82
C VAL A 351 9.99 -7.82 -3.43
N ILE A 352 8.84 -8.17 -2.85
CA ILE A 352 7.54 -7.67 -3.31
C ILE A 352 7.46 -6.14 -3.14
N GLY A 353 7.91 -5.61 -2.00
CA GLY A 353 7.92 -4.18 -1.72
C GLY A 353 8.77 -3.41 -2.74
N GLU A 354 9.94 -3.94 -3.09
CA GLU A 354 10.81 -3.38 -4.14
C GLU A 354 10.14 -3.42 -5.52
N ARG A 355 9.52 -4.53 -5.91
CA ARG A 355 8.81 -4.64 -7.20
C ARG A 355 7.68 -3.61 -7.31
N CYS A 356 6.86 -3.51 -6.27
CA CYS A 356 5.78 -2.52 -6.22
C CYS A 356 6.35 -1.08 -6.23
N ALA A 357 7.46 -0.82 -5.55
CA ALA A 357 8.08 0.51 -5.52
C ALA A 357 8.61 0.91 -6.90
N ARG A 358 9.28 0.00 -7.60
CA ARG A 358 9.75 0.22 -8.97
C ARG A 358 8.61 0.48 -9.93
N CYS A 359 7.52 -0.28 -9.83
CA CYS A 359 6.29 -0.04 -10.59
C CYS A 359 5.72 1.36 -10.30
N ALA A 360 5.57 1.73 -9.03
CA ALA A 360 5.05 3.05 -8.67
C ALA A 360 5.94 4.18 -9.21
N LEU A 361 7.26 4.08 -9.02
CA LEU A 361 8.24 5.04 -9.51
C LEU A 361 8.20 5.20 -11.04
N ALA A 362 8.04 4.10 -11.78
CA ALA A 362 7.94 4.14 -13.23
C ALA A 362 6.60 4.73 -13.70
N GLU A 363 5.49 4.16 -13.25
CA GLU A 363 4.16 4.44 -13.80
C GLU A 363 3.54 5.73 -13.24
N LEU A 364 3.83 6.08 -11.99
CA LEU A 364 3.20 7.23 -11.31
C LEU A 364 4.10 8.46 -11.25
N TYR A 365 5.41 8.28 -11.40
CA TYR A 365 6.40 9.34 -11.29
C TYR A 365 7.34 9.45 -12.51
N GLY A 366 7.11 8.66 -13.56
CA GLY A 366 7.85 8.75 -14.82
C GLY A 366 9.34 8.41 -14.73
N LYS A 367 9.76 7.66 -13.70
CA LYS A 367 11.16 7.24 -13.56
C LYS A 367 11.49 6.15 -14.59
N PRO A 368 12.65 6.18 -15.25
CA PRO A 368 13.02 5.19 -16.27
C PRO A 368 13.48 3.87 -15.63
N LEU A 369 12.57 3.17 -14.95
CA LEU A 369 12.85 1.91 -14.25
C LEU A 369 12.18 0.73 -14.94
N MET A 370 12.95 -0.33 -15.16
CA MET A 370 12.41 -1.62 -15.55
C MET A 370 11.69 -2.25 -14.35
N TRP A 371 10.41 -2.58 -14.51
CA TRP A 371 9.58 -3.20 -13.47
C TRP A 371 8.69 -4.33 -14.00
N GLN A 372 8.40 -4.32 -15.30
CA GLN A 372 7.51 -5.29 -15.94
C GLN A 372 8.13 -6.69 -15.92
N ALA A 373 7.28 -7.68 -15.67
CA ALA A 373 7.66 -9.08 -15.72
C ALA A 373 7.48 -9.67 -17.13
N PRO A 374 8.30 -10.67 -17.51
CA PRO A 374 8.09 -11.44 -18.72
C PRO A 374 6.65 -11.98 -18.78
N GLU A 375 6.02 -11.83 -19.92
CA GLU A 375 4.61 -12.17 -20.08
C GLU A 375 4.39 -12.92 -21.38
N VAL A 376 3.74 -14.08 -21.29
CA VAL A 376 3.35 -14.84 -22.47
C VAL A 376 2.26 -14.08 -23.23
N CYS A 377 2.55 -13.77 -24.49
CA CYS A 377 1.62 -13.09 -25.38
C CYS A 377 0.89 -14.06 -26.32
N ARG A 378 1.49 -15.21 -26.65
CA ARG A 378 0.92 -16.18 -27.60
C ARG A 378 1.50 -17.58 -27.40
N ALA A 379 0.70 -18.61 -27.68
CA ALA A 379 1.12 -20.01 -27.81
C ALA A 379 0.75 -20.53 -29.20
N GLU A 380 1.73 -21.00 -29.96
CA GLU A 380 1.57 -21.45 -31.35
C GLU A 380 1.99 -22.92 -31.51
N ARG A 381 1.17 -23.73 -32.16
CA ARG A 381 1.53 -25.11 -32.51
C ARG A 381 2.60 -25.11 -33.60
N LYS A 382 3.76 -25.70 -33.32
CA LYS A 382 4.88 -25.84 -34.27
C LYS A 382 4.92 -27.22 -34.92
N ALA A 383 4.43 -28.24 -34.20
CA ALA A 383 4.31 -29.61 -34.66
C ALA A 383 3.15 -30.29 -33.91
N PRO A 384 2.69 -31.50 -34.30
CA PRO A 384 1.59 -32.17 -33.62
C PRO A 384 1.76 -32.25 -32.09
N ASP A 385 2.99 -32.44 -31.62
CA ASP A 385 3.42 -32.61 -30.23
C ASP A 385 4.29 -31.45 -29.70
N ALA A 386 4.35 -30.30 -30.41
CA ALA A 386 5.22 -29.19 -30.05
C ALA A 386 4.51 -27.83 -30.10
N VAL A 387 4.70 -27.03 -29.04
CA VAL A 387 4.12 -25.68 -28.88
C VAL A 387 5.23 -24.67 -28.61
N VAL A 388 5.19 -23.53 -29.28
CA VAL A 388 6.09 -22.39 -29.04
C VAL A 388 5.35 -21.34 -28.21
N LEU A 389 5.92 -20.99 -27.08
CA LEU A 389 5.52 -19.84 -26.29
C LEU A 389 6.29 -18.60 -26.75
N HIS A 390 5.57 -17.51 -27.01
CA HIS A 390 6.14 -16.19 -27.26
C HIS A 390 5.96 -15.31 -26.04
N PHE A 391 7.03 -14.62 -25.65
CA PHE A 391 7.05 -13.74 -24.50
C PHE A 391 7.30 -12.29 -24.92
N SER A 392 6.68 -11.38 -24.18
CA SER A 392 6.93 -9.95 -24.23
C SER A 392 7.52 -9.48 -22.90
N ARG A 393 8.00 -8.22 -22.86
CA ARG A 393 8.48 -7.58 -21.63
C ARG A 393 9.66 -8.32 -20.98
N ILE A 394 10.52 -8.94 -21.80
CA ILE A 394 11.73 -9.64 -21.36
C ILE A 394 12.92 -8.68 -21.38
N CYS A 395 13.71 -8.71 -20.30
CA CYS A 395 15.09 -8.21 -20.36
C CYS A 395 16.02 -9.27 -20.96
N ASN A 396 16.44 -9.04 -22.21
CA ASN A 396 17.43 -9.81 -22.96
C ASN A 396 17.02 -11.25 -23.32
N TRP A 397 16.85 -12.14 -22.34
CA TRP A 397 16.54 -13.55 -22.57
C TRP A 397 15.77 -14.19 -21.41
N LEU A 398 14.98 -15.23 -21.70
CA LEU A 398 14.30 -16.05 -20.69
C LEU A 398 15.17 -17.25 -20.25
N ASN A 399 15.26 -17.47 -18.95
CA ASN A 399 16.06 -18.53 -18.33
C ASN A 399 15.18 -19.54 -17.59
N PRO A 400 15.06 -20.79 -18.08
CA PRO A 400 14.44 -21.90 -17.35
C PRO A 400 15.41 -22.67 -16.43
N PHE A 401 16.64 -22.17 -16.22
CA PHE A 401 17.68 -22.72 -15.34
C PHE A 401 18.20 -24.12 -15.72
N ASP A 402 18.07 -24.51 -16.98
CA ASP A 402 18.51 -25.82 -17.50
C ASP A 402 18.03 -27.02 -16.64
N VAL A 403 16.88 -26.86 -15.98
CA VAL A 403 16.27 -27.93 -15.17
C VAL A 403 15.70 -29.02 -16.08
N ALA A 404 15.50 -30.22 -15.53
CA ALA A 404 14.76 -31.26 -16.23
C ALA A 404 13.36 -30.76 -16.64
N ALA A 405 12.89 -31.10 -17.85
CA ALA A 405 11.62 -30.61 -18.38
C ALA A 405 10.42 -30.90 -17.45
N ALA A 406 10.44 -32.03 -16.74
CA ALA A 406 9.43 -32.40 -15.74
C ALA A 406 9.35 -31.45 -14.52
N LEU A 407 10.34 -30.57 -14.32
CA LEU A 407 10.36 -29.53 -13.30
C LEU A 407 9.89 -28.17 -13.81
N LEU A 408 9.66 -28.02 -15.12
CA LEU A 408 9.10 -26.79 -15.66
C LEU A 408 7.60 -26.67 -15.34
N PRO A 409 7.12 -25.45 -15.08
CA PRO A 409 5.76 -25.23 -14.61
C PRO A 409 4.76 -25.12 -15.75
N PHE A 410 4.94 -25.89 -16.84
CA PHE A 410 4.11 -25.85 -18.05
C PHE A 410 3.39 -27.17 -18.30
N GLU A 411 2.09 -27.10 -18.51
CA GLU A 411 1.25 -28.24 -18.86
C GLU A 411 0.29 -27.85 -19.99
N ALA A 412 0.19 -28.71 -21.00
CA ALA A 412 -0.86 -28.62 -22.01
C ALA A 412 -2.09 -29.41 -21.55
N GLU A 413 -3.27 -29.05 -22.03
CA GLU A 413 -4.50 -29.76 -21.76
C GLU A 413 -5.37 -29.81 -23.01
N ASP A 414 -5.86 -31.01 -23.34
CA ASP A 414 -6.83 -31.26 -24.40
C ASP A 414 -7.93 -32.22 -23.90
N ALA A 415 -8.75 -32.75 -24.81
CA ALA A 415 -9.85 -33.67 -24.47
C ALA A 415 -9.42 -34.95 -23.73
N GLN A 416 -8.14 -35.31 -23.79
CA GLN A 416 -7.59 -36.52 -23.16
C GLN A 416 -6.89 -36.20 -21.82
N GLY A 417 -6.83 -34.93 -21.43
CA GLY A 417 -6.37 -34.48 -20.12
C GLY A 417 -5.02 -33.75 -20.15
N LEU A 418 -4.45 -33.56 -18.95
CA LEU A 418 -3.22 -32.79 -18.72
C LEU A 418 -1.97 -33.55 -19.16
N LEU A 419 -1.11 -32.85 -19.91
CA LEU A 419 0.20 -33.32 -20.37
C LEU A 419 1.31 -32.42 -19.87
N ARG A 420 2.35 -33.05 -19.30
CA ARG A 420 3.57 -32.35 -18.89
C ARG A 420 4.55 -32.22 -20.05
N CYS A 421 5.34 -31.16 -20.01
CA CYS A 421 6.49 -30.98 -20.89
C CYS A 421 7.55 -32.08 -20.63
N GLU A 422 8.00 -32.77 -21.69
CA GLU A 422 9.06 -33.78 -21.60
C GLU A 422 10.41 -33.27 -22.09
N ARG A 423 10.40 -32.25 -22.94
CA ARG A 423 11.59 -31.61 -23.49
C ARG A 423 11.27 -30.17 -23.87
N TYR A 424 12.26 -29.29 -23.80
CA TYR A 424 12.11 -27.91 -24.23
C TYR A 424 13.36 -27.40 -24.94
N GLU A 425 13.18 -26.32 -25.71
CA GLU A 425 14.24 -25.55 -26.35
C GLU A 425 14.04 -24.07 -26.05
N THR A 426 15.12 -23.38 -25.66
CA THR A 426 15.11 -21.96 -25.34
C THR A 426 15.51 -21.11 -26.53
N GLY A 427 14.72 -20.08 -26.81
CA GLY A 427 15.13 -18.92 -27.60
C GLY A 427 15.36 -17.72 -26.69
N ASN A 428 15.61 -16.53 -27.26
CA ASN A 428 15.75 -15.31 -26.48
C ASN A 428 14.40 -14.91 -25.83
N ASP A 429 13.35 -14.82 -26.64
CA ASP A 429 11.99 -14.41 -26.27
C ASP A 429 10.96 -15.53 -26.45
N THR A 430 11.44 -16.76 -26.66
CA THR A 430 10.60 -17.93 -26.96
C THR A 430 11.00 -19.15 -26.15
N LEU A 431 10.04 -20.03 -25.89
CA LEU A 431 10.26 -21.33 -25.29
C LEU A 431 9.44 -22.37 -26.07
N THR A 432 10.12 -23.30 -26.73
CA THR A 432 9.44 -24.43 -27.40
C THR A 432 9.30 -25.59 -26.42
N LEU A 433 8.09 -26.09 -26.23
CA LEU A 433 7.74 -27.21 -25.36
C LEU A 433 7.34 -28.41 -26.23
N TYR A 434 7.81 -29.60 -25.84
CA TYR A 434 7.51 -30.87 -26.52
C TYR A 434 6.81 -31.83 -25.55
N PHE A 435 5.81 -32.55 -26.04
CA PHE A 435 4.92 -33.40 -25.26
C PHE A 435 4.99 -34.86 -25.70
N ALA A 436 4.61 -35.78 -24.79
CA ALA A 436 4.67 -37.23 -25.02
C ALA A 436 3.82 -37.76 -26.19
N ARG A 437 2.83 -36.97 -26.65
CA ARG A 437 1.93 -37.31 -27.75
C ARG A 437 1.44 -36.05 -28.47
N PRO A 438 0.90 -36.18 -29.69
CA PRO A 438 0.20 -35.09 -30.34
C PRO A 438 -0.95 -34.52 -29.49
N LEU A 439 -1.12 -33.20 -29.48
CA LEU A 439 -2.23 -32.53 -28.77
C LEU A 439 -3.46 -32.45 -29.67
N GLU A 440 -4.62 -32.87 -29.18
CA GLU A 440 -5.89 -32.78 -29.90
C GLU A 440 -6.46 -31.36 -29.89
N HIS A 441 -7.11 -30.96 -30.99
CA HIS A 441 -7.80 -29.68 -31.04
C HIS A 441 -9.23 -29.80 -30.43
N PRO A 442 -9.67 -28.87 -29.57
CA PRO A 442 -8.93 -27.72 -29.04
C PRO A 442 -7.98 -28.11 -27.89
N ALA A 443 -6.82 -27.47 -27.84
CA ALA A 443 -5.86 -27.59 -26.75
C ALA A 443 -5.54 -26.22 -26.14
N VAL A 444 -5.20 -26.21 -24.86
CA VAL A 444 -4.76 -25.04 -24.11
C VAL A 444 -3.44 -25.31 -23.42
N LEU A 445 -2.74 -24.24 -23.05
CA LEU A 445 -1.53 -24.29 -22.28
C LEU A 445 -1.70 -23.52 -20.96
N HIS A 446 -1.08 -24.05 -19.92
CA HIS A 446 -1.05 -23.46 -18.59
C HIS A 446 0.41 -23.24 -18.14
N GLY A 447 0.67 -22.13 -17.45
CA GLY A 447 2.02 -21.77 -16.99
C GLY A 447 2.01 -21.21 -15.57
N VAL A 448 2.77 -21.84 -14.67
CA VAL A 448 2.83 -21.46 -13.25
C VAL A 448 1.42 -21.43 -12.63
N TRP A 449 0.50 -22.29 -13.09
CA TRP A 449 -0.93 -22.19 -12.80
C TRP A 449 -1.34 -22.90 -11.51
N ARG A 450 -0.71 -24.05 -11.23
CA ARG A 450 -0.98 -24.85 -10.02
C ARG A 450 -0.76 -24.04 -8.75
N ALA A 451 -1.51 -24.35 -7.71
CA ALA A 451 -1.34 -23.72 -6.40
C ALA A 451 0.12 -23.85 -5.93
N ASN A 452 0.73 -25.03 -6.12
CA ASN A 452 2.18 -25.19 -6.09
C ASN A 452 2.74 -25.50 -7.49
N PRO A 453 3.30 -24.51 -8.22
CA PRO A 453 3.82 -24.71 -9.57
C PRO A 453 5.17 -25.44 -9.61
N GLY A 454 5.76 -25.78 -8.46
CA GLY A 454 7.06 -26.42 -8.36
C GLY A 454 8.22 -25.43 -8.15
N PRO A 455 9.46 -25.93 -8.24
CA PRO A 455 10.64 -25.18 -7.79
C PRO A 455 11.17 -24.16 -8.81
N CYS A 456 10.75 -24.26 -10.07
CA CYS A 456 11.35 -23.49 -11.16
C CYS A 456 10.29 -22.63 -11.85
N THR A 457 10.44 -21.31 -11.76
CA THR A 457 9.70 -20.34 -12.59
C THR A 457 10.70 -19.65 -13.50
N PRO A 458 10.57 -19.75 -14.85
CA PRO A 458 11.46 -19.05 -15.76
C PRO A 458 11.50 -17.55 -15.47
N CYS A 459 12.68 -16.95 -15.59
CA CYS A 459 12.89 -15.53 -15.32
C CYS A 459 13.79 -14.89 -16.38
N ASP A 460 13.75 -13.57 -16.49
CA ASP A 460 14.62 -12.86 -17.42
C ASP A 460 16.07 -12.72 -16.90
N CYS A 461 16.93 -12.02 -17.65
CA CYS A 461 18.32 -11.82 -17.25
C CYS A 461 18.47 -11.00 -15.93
N MET A 462 17.43 -10.24 -15.56
CA MET A 462 17.35 -9.48 -14.31
C MET A 462 16.76 -10.30 -13.16
N ARG A 463 16.46 -11.58 -13.40
CA ARG A 463 15.81 -12.50 -12.48
C ARG A 463 14.38 -12.09 -12.10
N MET A 464 13.71 -11.30 -12.93
CA MET A 464 12.26 -11.08 -12.80
C MET A 464 11.54 -12.33 -13.32
N PRO A 465 10.77 -13.05 -12.48
CA PRO A 465 10.03 -14.23 -12.92
C PRO A 465 8.91 -13.84 -13.89
N MET A 466 8.56 -14.75 -14.79
CA MET A 466 7.40 -14.57 -15.66
C MET A 466 6.09 -14.50 -14.87
N LEU A 467 5.09 -13.81 -15.42
CA LEU A 467 3.72 -13.89 -14.93
C LEU A 467 3.11 -15.27 -15.24
N SER A 468 2.31 -15.77 -14.31
CA SER A 468 1.49 -16.96 -14.52
C SER A 468 0.37 -16.69 -15.52
N PHE A 469 -0.01 -17.74 -16.26
CA PHE A 469 -1.18 -17.77 -17.12
C PHE A 469 -1.91 -19.11 -16.99
N TYR A 470 -3.22 -19.11 -17.24
CA TYR A 470 -4.07 -20.29 -17.20
C TYR A 470 -5.03 -20.28 -18.38
N ASN A 471 -5.23 -21.44 -18.98
CA ASN A 471 -6.16 -21.66 -20.08
C ASN A 471 -5.84 -20.80 -21.34
N LEU A 472 -4.56 -20.66 -21.68
CA LEU A 472 -4.13 -19.95 -22.90
C LEU A 472 -4.38 -20.85 -24.12
N PRO A 473 -5.22 -20.45 -25.10
CA PRO A 473 -5.43 -21.25 -26.29
C PRO A 473 -4.14 -21.49 -27.06
N ILE A 474 -3.95 -22.72 -27.53
CA ILE A 474 -2.88 -23.05 -28.47
C ILE A 474 -3.42 -22.76 -29.87
N GLU A 475 -2.81 -21.78 -30.54
CA GLU A 475 -3.14 -21.43 -31.92
C GLU A 475 -2.60 -22.50 -32.88
N GLU A 476 -3.40 -22.88 -33.87
CA GLU A 476 -3.08 -23.92 -34.87
C GLU A 476 -2.16 -23.42 -35.99
#